data_AF-A0A251Q7U4-F1
#
_entry.id   AF-A0A251Q7U4-F1
#
_cell.length_a   1.000
_cell.length_b   1.000
_cell.length_c   1.000
_cell.angle_alpha   90.00
_cell.angle_beta   90.00
_cell.angle_gamma   90.00
#
_symmetry.space_group_name_H-M   'P 1'
#
loop_
_entity.id
_entity.type
_entity.pdbx_description
1 polymer ?
#
loop_
_entity_poly.entity_id
_entity_poly.type
_entity_poly.pdbx_seq_one_letter_code
_entity_poly.pdbx_strand_id
1 'polypeptide(L)'
;MAQKIHHLQSVLSTLKGDSLATDERLKALEEEVRLLWTASRKYNFDLHVLESKAQDTEDRLQTVASQAQKMADVVTEQWIQIQRLEQALHITQMRTMRVQRQLTRCIFLKFINNLSDDPLLKTLGPNFRSYFSRALHQFKRVFAEFKRSHHELQHFIKEKLEKNEFTAALANEELVFFMASALITFPVMSAWMLLSSKLTS
;
A
#
# COMPACT_ATOMS: atom_id res chain seq x y z
N MET A 1 62.74 85.84 42.07
CA MET A 1 63.37 84.63 41.51
C MET A 1 62.77 83.33 42.09
N ALA A 2 62.59 83.21 43.42
CA ALA A 2 62.08 81.98 44.06
C ALA A 2 60.72 81.45 43.55
N GLN A 3 59.73 82.32 43.32
CA GLN A 3 58.41 81.89 42.84
C GLN A 3 58.43 81.27 41.43
N LYS A 4 59.25 81.81 40.51
CA LYS A 4 59.43 81.23 39.17
C LYS A 4 60.10 79.87 39.22
N ILE A 5 61.07 79.69 40.12
CA ILE A 5 61.75 78.42 40.33
C ILE A 5 60.78 77.36 40.88
N HIS A 6 59.96 77.71 41.88
CA HIS A 6 58.93 76.80 42.41
C HIS A 6 57.86 76.43 41.38
N HIS A 7 57.43 77.38 40.55
CA HIS A 7 56.46 77.09 39.49
C HIS A 7 57.04 76.13 38.45
N LEU A 8 58.28 76.33 38.02
CA LEU A 8 58.96 75.43 37.08
C LEU A 8 59.16 74.03 37.68
N GLN A 9 59.52 73.93 38.96
CA GLN A 9 59.63 72.63 39.65
C GLN A 9 58.29 71.90 39.76
N SER A 10 57.20 72.62 40.00
CA SER A 10 55.85 72.06 40.02
C SER A 10 55.45 71.53 38.66
N VAL A 11 55.60 72.33 37.59
CA VAL A 11 55.30 71.91 36.21
C VAL A 11 56.15 70.70 35.79
N LEU A 12 57.44 70.71 36.13
CA LEU A 12 58.33 69.57 35.86
C LEU A 12 57.86 68.30 36.57
N SER A 13 57.40 68.41 37.82
CA SER A 13 56.92 67.26 38.60
C SER A 13 55.62 66.70 38.05
N THR A 14 54.68 67.57 37.66
CA THR A 14 53.43 67.16 37.00
C THR A 14 53.71 66.50 35.66
N LEU A 15 54.56 67.10 34.82
CA LEU A 15 54.92 66.55 33.51
C LEU A 15 55.62 65.19 33.64
N LYS A 16 56.47 65.02 34.66
CA LYS A 16 57.12 63.75 34.96
C LYS A 16 56.12 62.68 35.42
N GLY A 17 55.15 63.07 36.26
CA GLY A 17 54.06 62.19 36.69
C GLY A 17 53.19 61.74 35.51
N ASP A 18 52.78 62.68 34.65
CA ASP A 18 52.00 62.40 33.44
C ASP A 18 52.78 61.52 32.46
N SER A 19 54.08 61.79 32.28
CA SER A 19 54.96 60.97 31.44
C SER A 19 55.05 59.52 31.93
N LEU A 20 55.17 59.29 33.24
CA LEU A 20 55.20 57.94 33.81
C LEU A 20 53.85 57.22 33.65
N ALA A 21 52.73 57.92 33.90
CA ALA A 21 51.39 57.37 33.71
C ALA A 21 51.11 57.04 32.24
N THR A 22 51.61 57.83 31.29
CA THR A 22 51.52 57.51 29.86
C THR A 22 52.35 56.29 29.48
N ASP A 23 53.54 56.11 30.07
CA ASP A 23 54.43 54.97 29.81
C ASP A 23 53.83 53.65 30.31
N GLU A 24 53.17 53.66 31.48
CA GLU A 24 52.43 52.51 32.00
C GLU A 24 51.25 52.11 31.10
N ARG A 25 50.48 53.09 30.60
CA ARG A 25 49.39 52.83 29.66
C ARG A 25 49.90 52.28 28.32
N LEU A 26 51.05 52.78 27.85
CA LEU A 26 51.67 52.31 26.62
C LEU A 26 52.08 50.84 26.74
N LYS A 27 52.70 50.45 27.87
CA LYS A 27 53.05 49.06 28.16
C LYS A 27 51.83 48.15 28.28
N ALA A 28 50.77 48.60 28.94
CA ALA A 28 49.52 47.84 29.03
C ALA A 28 48.91 47.59 27.65
N LEU A 29 48.89 48.63 26.79
CA LEU A 29 48.41 48.52 25.42
C LEU A 29 49.28 47.58 24.57
N GLU A 30 50.60 47.62 24.75
CA GLU A 30 51.53 46.72 24.06
C GLU A 30 51.28 45.25 24.42
N GLU A 31 51.04 44.95 25.71
CA GLU A 31 50.69 43.59 26.15
C GLU A 31 49.32 43.15 25.62
N GLU A 32 48.32 44.03 25.60
CA GLU A 32 47.02 43.73 24.97
C GLU A 32 47.18 43.41 23.48
N VAL A 33 47.96 44.19 22.74
CA VAL A 33 48.26 43.93 21.32
C VAL A 33 48.94 42.57 21.16
N ARG A 34 49.88 42.22 22.05
CA ARG A 34 50.58 40.93 22.02
C ARG A 34 49.64 39.75 22.28
N LEU A 35 48.72 39.90 23.23
CA LEU A 35 47.69 38.91 23.54
C LEU A 35 46.72 38.74 22.37
N LEU A 36 46.23 39.85 21.80
CA LEU A 36 45.34 39.84 20.64
C LEU A 36 46.01 39.19 19.43
N TRP A 37 47.30 39.47 19.20
CA TRP A 37 48.06 38.84 18.11
C TRP A 37 48.15 37.32 18.28
N THR A 38 48.38 36.86 19.52
CA THR A 38 48.46 35.42 19.81
C THR A 38 47.10 34.75 19.66
N ALA A 39 46.03 35.38 20.16
CA ALA A 39 44.66 34.89 20.00
C ALA A 39 44.26 34.85 18.51
N SER A 40 44.57 35.89 17.74
CA SER A 40 44.28 35.97 16.30
C SER A 40 44.94 34.83 15.53
N ARG A 41 46.21 34.52 15.80
CA ARG A 41 46.90 33.38 15.18
C ARG A 41 46.23 32.04 15.51
N LYS A 42 45.83 31.86 16.77
CA LYS A 42 45.11 30.64 17.19
C LYS A 42 43.79 30.50 16.46
N TYR A 43 42.97 31.57 16.43
CA TYR A 43 41.69 31.53 15.74
C TYR A 43 41.83 31.30 14.24
N ASN A 44 42.86 31.86 13.59
CA ASN A 44 43.12 31.61 12.18
C ASN A 44 43.44 30.13 11.90
N PHE A 45 44.26 29.50 12.76
CA PHE A 45 44.53 28.07 12.67
C PHE A 45 43.27 27.23 12.89
N ASP A 46 42.52 27.52 13.96
CA ASP A 46 41.27 26.80 14.27
C ASP A 46 40.24 26.94 13.13
N LEU A 47 40.20 28.11 12.47
CA LEU A 47 39.35 28.35 11.30
C LEU A 47 39.73 27.43 10.13
N HIS A 48 41.01 27.32 9.78
CA HIS A 48 41.46 26.42 8.72
C HIS A 48 41.19 24.94 9.05
N VAL A 49 41.34 24.54 10.30
CA VAL A 49 40.98 23.18 10.74
C VAL A 49 39.48 22.94 10.62
N LEU A 50 38.66 23.93 10.95
CA LEU A 50 37.22 23.81 10.83
C LEU A 50 36.77 23.77 9.36
N GLU A 51 37.36 24.62 8.52
CA GLU A 51 37.09 24.68 7.08
C GLU A 51 37.44 23.35 6.40
N SER A 52 38.62 22.78 6.67
CA SER A 52 39.02 21.49 6.12
C SER A 52 38.10 20.34 6.57
N LYS A 53 37.65 20.34 7.83
CA LYS A 53 36.65 19.37 8.30
C LYS A 53 35.30 19.55 7.63
N ALA A 54 34.86 20.80 7.45
CA ALA A 54 33.60 21.10 6.76
C ALA A 54 33.64 20.58 5.32
N GLN A 55 34.76 20.79 4.62
CA GLN A 55 34.95 20.28 3.26
C GLN A 55 34.93 18.75 3.21
N ASP A 56 35.64 18.05 4.11
CA ASP A 56 35.59 16.58 4.18
C ASP A 56 34.15 16.08 4.41
N THR A 57 33.42 16.73 5.31
CA THR A 57 32.02 16.34 5.55
C THR A 57 31.11 16.60 4.36
N GLU A 58 31.35 17.66 3.60
CA GLU A 58 30.60 17.99 2.38
C GLU A 58 30.88 16.97 1.27
N ASP A 59 32.16 16.62 1.03
CA ASP A 59 32.55 15.63 0.02
C ASP A 59 31.93 14.25 0.33
N ARG A 60 31.93 13.86 1.61
CA ARG A 60 31.27 12.63 2.09
C ARG A 60 29.76 12.69 1.92
N LEU A 61 29.15 13.83 2.23
CA LEU A 61 27.70 14.04 2.07
C LEU A 61 27.30 13.94 0.60
N GLN A 62 28.04 14.57 -0.32
CA GLN A 62 27.82 14.47 -1.76
C GLN A 62 27.92 13.03 -2.25
N THR A 63 28.91 12.28 -1.75
CA THR A 63 29.06 10.86 -2.07
C THR A 63 27.82 10.05 -1.65
N VAL A 64 27.39 10.21 -0.39
CA VAL A 64 26.19 9.53 0.12
C VAL A 64 24.94 9.95 -0.62
N ALA A 65 24.77 11.24 -0.92
CA ALA A 65 23.65 11.76 -1.69
C ALA A 65 23.60 11.15 -3.09
N SER A 66 24.75 11.03 -3.77
CA SER A 66 24.82 10.38 -5.09
C SER A 66 24.45 8.90 -5.04
N GLN A 67 24.83 8.19 -3.98
CA GLN A 67 24.46 6.79 -3.78
C GLN A 67 22.97 6.63 -3.48
N ALA A 68 22.42 7.50 -2.62
CA ALA A 68 21.00 7.53 -2.31
C ALA A 68 20.16 7.79 -3.56
N GLN A 69 20.58 8.72 -4.43
CA GLN A 69 19.90 8.98 -5.70
C GLN A 69 19.90 7.75 -6.62
N LYS A 70 21.05 7.10 -6.81
CA LYS A 70 21.14 5.86 -7.60
C LYS A 70 20.24 4.78 -7.04
N MET A 71 20.18 4.63 -5.72
CA MET A 71 19.31 3.63 -5.09
C MET A 71 17.84 3.99 -5.26
N ALA A 72 17.47 5.28 -5.16
CA ALA A 72 16.12 5.74 -5.43
C ALA A 72 15.68 5.39 -6.86
N ASP A 73 16.54 5.63 -7.85
CA ASP A 73 16.27 5.30 -9.26
C ASP A 73 16.10 3.77 -9.46
N VAL A 74 16.90 2.95 -8.79
CA VAL A 74 16.73 1.48 -8.84
C VAL A 74 15.42 1.05 -8.17
N VAL A 75 15.10 1.60 -7.00
CA VAL A 75 13.89 1.25 -6.26
C VAL A 75 12.63 1.64 -7.04
N THR A 76 12.62 2.80 -7.71
CA THR A 76 11.48 3.21 -8.55
C THR A 76 11.29 2.28 -9.74
N GLU A 77 12.36 1.88 -10.43
CA GLU A 77 12.27 0.91 -11.53
C GLU A 77 11.80 -0.47 -11.06
N GLN A 78 12.34 -0.99 -9.95
CA GLN A 78 11.89 -2.26 -9.37
C GLN A 78 10.42 -2.18 -8.93
N TRP A 79 9.97 -1.05 -8.39
CA TRP A 79 8.57 -0.84 -8.04
C TRP A 79 7.64 -0.92 -9.27
N ILE A 80 8.02 -0.30 -10.39
CA ILE A 80 7.26 -0.39 -11.65
C ILE A 80 7.18 -1.85 -12.13
N GLN A 81 8.26 -2.61 -12.00
CA GLN A 81 8.28 -4.03 -12.38
C GLN A 81 7.35 -4.88 -11.51
N ILE A 82 7.36 -4.69 -10.19
CA ILE A 82 6.46 -5.37 -9.24
C ILE A 82 5.01 -5.08 -9.61
N GLN A 83 4.66 -3.82 -9.85
CA GLN A 83 3.31 -3.43 -10.24
C GLN A 83 2.85 -4.11 -11.54
N ARG A 84 3.72 -4.20 -12.56
CA ARG A 84 3.40 -4.92 -13.80
C ARG A 84 3.20 -6.41 -13.58
N LEU A 85 4.02 -7.04 -12.72
CA LEU A 85 3.89 -8.45 -12.37
C LEU A 85 2.59 -8.74 -11.61
N GLU A 86 2.21 -7.90 -10.65
CA GLU A 86 0.93 -8.00 -9.94
C GLU A 86 -0.27 -7.91 -10.90
N GLN A 87 -0.25 -6.95 -11.82
CA GLN A 87 -1.28 -6.81 -12.85
C GLN A 87 -1.34 -8.05 -13.77
N ALA A 88 -0.20 -8.55 -14.23
CA ALA A 88 -0.13 -9.74 -15.08
C ALA A 88 -0.63 -11.00 -14.35
N LEU A 89 -0.31 -11.13 -13.06
CA LEU A 89 -0.81 -12.20 -12.21
C LEU A 89 -2.34 -12.14 -12.09
N HIS A 90 -2.89 -10.97 -11.79
CA HIS A 90 -4.33 -10.78 -11.66
C HIS A 90 -5.08 -11.10 -12.96
N ILE A 91 -4.57 -10.64 -14.11
CA ILE A 91 -5.13 -10.96 -15.43
C ILE A 91 -5.09 -12.47 -15.69
N THR A 92 -3.98 -13.13 -15.35
CA THR A 92 -3.82 -14.58 -15.50
C THR A 92 -4.80 -15.37 -14.63
N GLN A 93 -4.97 -14.98 -13.37
CA GLN A 93 -5.95 -15.57 -12.45
C GLN A 93 -7.39 -15.41 -12.99
N MET A 94 -7.75 -14.22 -13.47
CA MET A 94 -9.07 -13.99 -14.07
C MET A 94 -9.30 -14.83 -15.33
N ARG A 95 -8.27 -14.99 -16.18
CA ARG A 95 -8.35 -15.84 -17.37
C ARG A 95 -8.48 -17.32 -17.01
N THR A 96 -7.68 -17.82 -16.08
CA THR A 96 -7.72 -19.22 -15.64
C THR A 96 -9.07 -19.57 -15.00
N MET A 97 -9.61 -18.71 -14.13
CA MET A 97 -10.96 -18.89 -13.57
C MET A 97 -12.04 -18.92 -14.66
N ARG A 98 -11.98 -18.02 -15.66
CA ARG A 98 -12.92 -18.04 -16.79
C ARG A 98 -12.82 -19.31 -17.61
N VAL A 99 -11.61 -19.78 -17.92
CA VAL A 99 -11.37 -21.03 -18.65
C VAL A 99 -11.91 -22.22 -17.85
N GLN A 100 -11.62 -22.28 -16.55
CA GLN A 100 -12.13 -23.34 -15.67
C GLN A 100 -13.67 -23.36 -15.63
N ARG A 101 -14.31 -22.18 -15.56
CA ARG A 101 -15.78 -22.03 -15.62
C ARG A 101 -16.36 -22.43 -16.97
N GLN A 102 -15.66 -22.17 -18.07
CA GLN A 102 -16.06 -22.63 -19.40
C GLN A 102 -15.90 -24.15 -19.55
N LEU A 103 -14.78 -24.72 -19.09
CA LEU A 103 -14.51 -26.15 -19.13
C LEU A 103 -15.55 -26.94 -18.33
N THR A 104 -15.87 -26.50 -17.11
CA THR A 104 -16.92 -27.12 -16.28
C THR A 104 -18.30 -27.06 -16.95
N ARG A 105 -18.66 -25.94 -17.58
CA ARG A 105 -19.89 -25.84 -18.39
C ARG A 105 -19.88 -26.81 -19.57
N CYS A 106 -18.77 -26.93 -20.29
CA CYS A 106 -18.63 -27.84 -21.42
C CYS A 106 -18.69 -29.32 -20.99
N ILE A 107 -18.02 -29.69 -19.89
CA ILE A 107 -18.05 -31.06 -19.36
C ILE A 107 -19.47 -31.43 -18.92
N PHE A 108 -20.17 -30.53 -18.21
CA PHE A 108 -21.56 -30.75 -17.79
C PHE A 108 -22.51 -30.90 -18.99
N LEU A 109 -22.39 -30.02 -19.99
CA LEU A 109 -23.19 -30.12 -21.23
C LEU A 109 -22.88 -31.40 -22.01
N LYS A 110 -21.60 -31.80 -22.08
CA LYS A 110 -21.16 -33.03 -22.73
C LYS A 110 -21.68 -34.27 -22.00
N PHE A 111 -21.71 -34.26 -20.67
CA PHE A 111 -22.30 -35.33 -19.86
C PHE A 111 -23.80 -35.49 -20.15
N ILE A 112 -24.57 -34.40 -20.17
CA ILE A 112 -26.01 -34.45 -20.49
C ILE A 112 -26.26 -34.99 -21.90
N ASN A 113 -25.46 -34.57 -22.88
CA ASN A 113 -25.59 -35.03 -24.26
C ASN A 113 -25.21 -36.51 -24.39
N ASN A 114 -24.09 -36.92 -23.80
CA ASN A 114 -23.65 -38.33 -23.81
C ASN A 114 -24.66 -39.27 -23.16
N LEU A 115 -25.32 -38.84 -22.07
CA LEU A 115 -26.36 -39.65 -21.42
C LEU A 115 -27.61 -39.83 -22.30
N SER A 116 -27.85 -38.91 -23.23
CA SER A 116 -28.95 -39.00 -24.20
C SER A 116 -28.61 -39.96 -25.36
N ASP A 117 -27.32 -40.15 -25.64
CA ASP A 117 -26.80 -40.96 -26.74
C ASP A 117 -26.26 -42.35 -26.31
N ASP A 118 -26.41 -42.69 -25.02
CA ASP A 118 -25.83 -43.88 -24.39
C ASP A 118 -26.30 -45.20 -25.04
N PRO A 119 -25.38 -46.08 -25.50
CA PRO A 119 -25.69 -47.42 -26.00
C PRO A 119 -26.48 -48.30 -25.03
N LEU A 120 -26.32 -48.13 -23.72
CA LEU A 120 -27.04 -48.89 -22.69
C LEU A 120 -28.55 -48.58 -22.71
N LEU A 121 -28.90 -47.32 -23.02
CA LEU A 121 -30.26 -46.86 -23.26
C LEU A 121 -30.83 -47.35 -24.60
N LYS A 122 -29.97 -47.65 -25.59
CA LYS A 122 -30.37 -48.31 -26.85
C LYS A 122 -30.70 -49.78 -26.66
N THR A 123 -30.02 -50.49 -25.76
CA THR A 123 -30.25 -51.92 -25.48
C THR A 123 -31.49 -52.20 -24.64
N LEU A 124 -31.96 -51.26 -23.82
CA LEU A 124 -33.19 -51.40 -23.01
C LEU A 124 -34.51 -51.28 -23.81
N GLY A 125 -34.44 -51.07 -25.12
CA GLY A 125 -35.59 -51.06 -26.03
C GLY A 125 -36.20 -49.67 -26.30
N PRO A 126 -36.90 -49.50 -27.44
CA PRO A 126 -37.36 -48.19 -27.94
C PRO A 126 -38.34 -47.46 -27.00
N ASN A 127 -39.08 -48.19 -26.16
CA ASN A 127 -39.99 -47.64 -25.16
C ASN A 127 -39.26 -46.95 -24.00
N PHE A 128 -38.11 -47.48 -23.58
CA PHE A 128 -37.31 -46.88 -22.52
C PHE A 128 -36.63 -45.59 -22.99
N ARG A 129 -36.15 -45.56 -24.24
CA ARG A 129 -35.57 -44.37 -24.87
C ARG A 129 -36.59 -43.24 -25.03
N SER A 130 -37.82 -43.53 -25.46
CA SER A 130 -38.87 -42.52 -25.60
C SER A 130 -39.32 -41.98 -24.25
N TYR A 131 -39.46 -42.84 -23.24
CA TYR A 131 -39.77 -42.46 -21.87
C TYR A 131 -38.66 -41.60 -21.26
N PHE A 132 -37.41 -42.01 -21.40
CA PHE A 132 -36.24 -41.27 -20.89
C PHE A 132 -36.05 -39.93 -21.61
N SER A 133 -36.20 -39.89 -22.93
CA SER A 133 -36.18 -38.64 -23.69
C SER A 133 -37.30 -37.69 -23.25
N ARG A 134 -38.50 -38.23 -22.96
CA ARG A 134 -39.63 -37.44 -22.45
C ARG A 134 -39.32 -36.93 -21.04
N ALA A 135 -38.77 -37.77 -20.17
CA ALA A 135 -38.36 -37.39 -18.82
C ALA A 135 -37.26 -36.32 -18.82
N LEU A 136 -36.24 -36.45 -19.68
CA LEU A 136 -35.20 -35.43 -19.87
C LEU A 136 -35.76 -34.12 -20.41
N HIS A 137 -36.69 -34.18 -21.36
CA HIS A 137 -37.34 -32.98 -21.87
C HIS A 137 -38.18 -32.29 -20.79
N GLN A 138 -38.91 -33.06 -19.98
CA GLN A 138 -39.64 -32.53 -18.83
C GLN A 138 -38.70 -31.93 -17.79
N PHE A 139 -37.59 -32.60 -17.49
CA PHE A 139 -36.56 -32.11 -16.58
C PHE A 139 -35.95 -30.79 -17.08
N LYS A 140 -35.61 -30.69 -18.37
CA LYS A 140 -35.12 -29.44 -18.99
C LYS A 140 -36.14 -28.31 -18.87
N ARG A 141 -37.43 -28.61 -19.03
CA ARG A 141 -38.53 -27.64 -18.89
C ARG A 141 -38.66 -27.14 -17.45
N VAL A 142 -38.67 -28.05 -16.48
CA VAL A 142 -38.71 -27.70 -15.05
C VAL A 142 -37.46 -26.91 -14.64
N PHE A 143 -36.29 -27.29 -15.14
CA PHE A 143 -35.04 -26.59 -14.86
C PHE A 143 -35.01 -25.18 -15.48
N ALA A 144 -35.56 -25.01 -16.68
CA ALA A 144 -35.69 -23.70 -17.30
C ALA A 144 -36.60 -22.77 -16.47
N GLU A 145 -37.72 -23.30 -15.97
CA GLU A 145 -38.63 -22.55 -15.11
C GLU A 145 -37.98 -22.21 -13.76
N PHE A 146 -37.33 -23.19 -13.13
CA PHE A 146 -36.52 -22.99 -11.93
C PHE A 146 -35.49 -21.88 -12.12
N LYS A 147 -34.80 -21.87 -13.27
CA LYS A 147 -33.79 -20.84 -13.56
C LYS A 147 -34.40 -19.45 -13.71
N ARG A 148 -35.61 -19.34 -14.27
CA ARG A 148 -36.33 -18.06 -14.33
C ARG A 148 -36.71 -17.60 -12.92
N SER A 149 -37.33 -18.47 -12.13
CA SER A 149 -37.70 -18.15 -10.74
C SER A 149 -36.48 -17.81 -9.88
N HIS A 150 -35.36 -18.50 -10.09
CA HIS A 150 -34.08 -18.18 -9.42
C HIS A 150 -33.59 -16.78 -9.79
N HIS A 151 -33.63 -16.42 -11.08
CA HIS A 151 -33.20 -15.11 -11.53
C HIS A 151 -34.13 -13.97 -11.05
N GLU A 152 -35.45 -14.20 -11.07
CA GLU A 152 -36.44 -13.27 -10.51
C GLU A 152 -36.21 -13.06 -9.01
N LEU A 153 -35.94 -14.14 -8.28
CA LEU A 153 -35.68 -14.09 -6.85
C LEU A 153 -34.35 -13.39 -6.53
N GLN A 154 -33.32 -13.57 -7.36
CA GLN A 154 -32.07 -12.80 -7.25
C GLN A 154 -32.33 -11.30 -7.38
N HIS A 155 -33.12 -10.87 -8.37
CA HIS A 155 -33.46 -9.46 -8.54
C HIS A 155 -34.19 -8.93 -7.31
N PHE A 156 -35.20 -9.66 -6.82
CA PHE A 156 -35.97 -9.28 -5.65
C PHE A 156 -35.11 -9.18 -4.38
N ILE A 157 -34.23 -10.16 -4.12
CA ILE A 157 -33.33 -10.17 -2.98
C ILE A 157 -32.35 -9.00 -3.06
N LYS A 158 -31.75 -8.78 -4.23
CA LYS A 158 -30.81 -7.68 -4.44
C LYS A 158 -31.46 -6.33 -4.18
N GLU A 159 -32.64 -6.11 -4.77
CA GLU A 159 -33.44 -4.90 -4.55
C GLU A 159 -33.80 -4.71 -3.07
N LYS A 160 -34.11 -5.79 -2.34
CA LYS A 160 -34.38 -5.72 -0.90
C LYS A 160 -33.15 -5.42 -0.05
N LEU A 161 -31.99 -5.97 -0.42
CA LEU A 161 -30.73 -5.72 0.29
C LEU A 161 -30.24 -4.28 0.07
N GLU A 162 -30.33 -3.77 -1.16
CA GLU A 162 -29.91 -2.41 -1.53
C GLU A 162 -30.80 -1.31 -0.91
N LYS A 163 -32.09 -1.60 -0.67
CA LYS A 163 -33.02 -0.65 -0.06
C LYS A 163 -32.80 -0.40 1.43
N ASN A 164 -31.96 -1.19 2.09
CA ASN A 164 -31.71 -1.09 3.52
C ASN A 164 -30.23 -0.75 3.78
N GLU A 165 -29.98 0.38 4.46
CA GLU A 165 -28.65 0.92 4.72
C GLU A 165 -27.70 -0.10 5.38
N PHE A 166 -28.23 -0.97 6.25
CA PHE A 166 -27.42 -1.97 6.95
C PHE A 166 -27.07 -3.19 6.09
N THR A 167 -27.89 -3.51 5.09
CA THR A 167 -27.70 -4.71 4.25
C THR A 167 -27.21 -4.40 2.84
N ALA A 168 -27.13 -3.12 2.46
CA ALA A 168 -26.69 -2.69 1.13
C ALA A 168 -25.27 -3.18 0.81
N ALA A 169 -24.38 -3.21 1.81
CA ALA A 169 -23.03 -3.75 1.67
C ALA A 169 -22.99 -5.26 1.32
N LEU A 170 -24.08 -5.99 1.58
CA LEU A 170 -24.22 -7.43 1.32
C LEU A 170 -24.88 -7.73 -0.04
N ALA A 171 -25.24 -6.71 -0.83
CA ALA A 171 -25.90 -6.88 -2.13
C ALA A 171 -24.93 -7.35 -3.25
N ASN A 172 -23.92 -8.15 -2.92
CA ASN A 172 -23.00 -8.72 -3.90
C ASN A 172 -23.65 -9.89 -4.66
N GLU A 173 -23.28 -10.05 -5.94
CA GLU A 173 -23.91 -11.03 -6.83
C GLU A 173 -23.81 -12.48 -6.32
N GLU A 174 -22.71 -12.82 -5.66
CA GLU A 174 -22.48 -14.17 -5.12
C GLU A 174 -23.39 -14.48 -3.93
N LEU A 175 -23.52 -13.55 -2.96
CA LEU A 175 -24.39 -13.74 -1.80
C LEU A 175 -25.87 -13.76 -2.21
N VAL A 176 -26.26 -12.88 -3.13
CA VAL A 176 -27.59 -12.88 -3.75
C VAL A 176 -27.87 -14.21 -4.44
N PHE A 177 -26.90 -14.76 -5.18
CA PHE A 177 -27.01 -16.09 -5.79
C PHE A 177 -27.19 -17.21 -4.77
N PHE A 178 -26.44 -17.22 -3.67
CA PHE A 178 -26.57 -18.24 -2.63
C PHE A 178 -27.90 -18.14 -1.89
N MET A 179 -28.34 -16.93 -1.54
CA MET A 179 -29.63 -16.68 -0.88
C MET A 179 -30.81 -17.11 -1.76
N ALA A 180 -30.80 -16.75 -3.05
CA ALA A 180 -31.83 -17.19 -4.00
C ALA A 180 -31.84 -18.72 -4.14
N SER A 181 -30.67 -19.35 -4.15
CA SER A 181 -30.56 -20.82 -4.21
C SER A 181 -31.14 -21.48 -2.96
N ALA A 182 -30.75 -20.99 -1.78
CA ALA A 182 -31.19 -21.48 -0.48
C ALA A 182 -32.72 -21.42 -0.32
N LEU A 183 -33.34 -20.30 -0.71
CA LEU A 183 -34.79 -20.11 -0.62
C LEU A 183 -35.58 -21.08 -1.51
N ILE A 184 -34.99 -21.58 -2.59
CA ILE A 184 -35.64 -22.58 -3.43
C ILE A 184 -35.30 -24.00 -2.97
N THR A 185 -34.06 -24.28 -2.56
CA THR A 185 -33.63 -25.63 -2.17
C THR A 185 -34.15 -26.05 -0.80
N PHE A 186 -34.21 -25.15 0.18
CA PHE A 186 -34.62 -25.50 1.54
C PHE A 186 -36.07 -26.02 1.63
N PRO A 187 -37.08 -25.39 1.00
CA PRO A 187 -38.43 -25.93 1.01
C PRO A 187 -38.54 -27.31 0.38
N VAL A 188 -37.82 -27.54 -0.73
CA VAL A 188 -37.79 -28.83 -1.43
C VAL A 188 -37.16 -29.91 -0.54
N MET A 189 -36.02 -29.62 0.08
CA MET A 189 -35.33 -30.55 0.98
C MET A 189 -36.14 -30.84 2.25
N SER A 190 -36.76 -29.83 2.84
CA SER A 190 -37.63 -29.99 4.02
C SER A 190 -38.87 -30.81 3.71
N ALA A 191 -39.53 -30.56 2.58
CA ALA A 191 -40.66 -31.38 2.13
C ALA A 191 -40.24 -32.82 1.86
N TRP A 192 -39.09 -33.02 1.21
CA TRP A 192 -38.52 -34.36 0.97
C TRP A 192 -38.22 -35.10 2.28
N MET A 193 -37.59 -34.46 3.25
CA MET A 193 -37.30 -35.03 4.57
C MET A 193 -38.59 -35.41 5.32
N LEU A 194 -39.61 -34.55 5.30
CA LEU A 194 -40.90 -34.81 5.94
C LEU A 194 -41.67 -35.97 5.28
N LEU A 195 -41.62 -36.07 3.95
CA LEU A 195 -42.23 -37.19 3.24
C LEU A 195 -41.46 -38.50 3.47
N SER A 196 -40.13 -38.44 3.49
CA SER A 196 -39.27 -39.60 3.71
C SER A 196 -39.41 -40.16 5.12
N SER A 197 -39.58 -39.31 6.14
CA SER A 197 -39.80 -39.75 7.53
C SER A 197 -41.16 -40.42 7.74
N LYS A 198 -42.15 -40.12 6.91
CA LYS A 198 -43.47 -40.79 6.92
C LYS A 198 -43.49 -42.12 6.17
N LEU A 199 -42.56 -42.32 5.24
CA LEU A 199 -42.38 -43.57 4.48
C LEU A 199 -41.50 -44.59 5.20
N THR A 200 -40.75 -44.17 6.22
CA THR A 200 -39.84 -45.01 7.02
C THR A 200 -40.36 -45.33 8.43
N SER A 201 -41.58 -44.88 8.74
CA SER A 201 -42.36 -45.24 9.94
C SER A 201 -43.51 -46.17 9.58
#